data_AF-A0A497A3H2-F1
#
_entry.id   AF-A0A497A3H2-F1
#
_cell.length_a   1.000
_cell.length_b   1.000
_cell.length_c   1.000
_cell.angle_alpha   90.00
_cell.angle_beta   90.00
_cell.angle_gamma   90.00
#
_symmetry.space_group_name_H-M   'P 1'
#
loop_
_entity.id
_entity.type
_entity.pdbx_description
1 polymer ?
#
loop_
_entity_poly.entity_id
_entity_poly.type
_entity_poly.pdbx_seq_one_letter_code
_entity_poly.pdbx_strand_id
1 'polypeptide(L)'
;MPVKQQVCKKTRASRGGYLLPHGEPIALSDIRDALVIKEGNLFLMSDVEGNVPRDSMSGYGLYKGDTRYLSVYDLSFDGVRPTVLLSTAELGYSSEQHLTNPPITTMEGRTIPKESLEVKRQRVISEYLLETIQVTNFNIFRTTVNLCFDF
;
A
#
# COMPACT_ATOMS: atom_id res chain seq x y z
N MET A 1 -28.71 -20.65 45.54
CA MET A 1 -28.22 -21.95 44.98
C MET A 1 -28.97 -22.22 43.68
N PRO A 2 -28.40 -22.88 42.64
CA PRO A 2 -27.04 -23.40 42.48
C PRO A 2 -26.29 -22.91 41.22
N VAL A 3 -25.05 -23.39 41.11
CA VAL A 3 -24.00 -23.22 40.08
C VAL A 3 -24.17 -24.22 38.93
N LYS A 4 -23.66 -23.88 37.73
CA LYS A 4 -22.97 -24.69 36.68
C LYS A 4 -23.13 -23.95 35.33
N GLN A 5 -22.23 -23.88 34.36
CA GLN A 5 -20.96 -24.54 34.07
C GLN A 5 -20.27 -23.76 32.94
N GLN A 6 -18.95 -23.73 32.99
CA GLN A 6 -18.01 -23.17 32.01
C GLN A 6 -17.96 -24.03 30.73
N VAL A 7 -17.97 -23.43 29.54
CA VAL A 7 -17.43 -24.08 28.32
C VAL A 7 -16.76 -23.06 27.39
N CYS A 8 -15.44 -23.18 27.31
CA CYS A 8 -14.58 -22.65 26.26
C CYS A 8 -14.94 -23.26 24.89
N LYS A 9 -15.13 -22.45 23.84
CA LYS A 9 -15.23 -22.94 22.46
C LYS A 9 -14.25 -22.22 21.53
N LYS A 10 -13.07 -22.83 21.48
CA LYS A 10 -12.13 -23.01 20.35
C LYS A 10 -12.40 -22.21 19.06
N THR A 11 -11.39 -21.44 18.70
CA THR A 11 -11.02 -21.01 17.36
C THR A 11 -11.12 -22.17 16.35
N ARG A 12 -11.75 -21.91 15.20
CA ARG A 12 -11.58 -22.77 14.01
C ARG A 12 -11.44 -21.87 12.79
N ALA A 13 -10.19 -21.65 12.37
CA ALA A 13 -9.89 -21.15 11.05
C ALA A 13 -10.34 -22.20 10.04
N SER A 14 -11.42 -21.91 9.30
CA SER A 14 -11.80 -22.72 8.14
C SER A 14 -10.91 -22.34 6.96
N ARG A 15 -9.98 -23.23 6.62
CA ARG A 15 -9.39 -23.31 5.28
C ARG A 15 -10.52 -23.66 4.31
N GLY A 16 -11.08 -22.66 3.63
CA GLY A 16 -12.03 -22.85 2.56
C GLY A 16 -11.35 -22.63 1.22
N GLY A 17 -11.26 -23.68 0.40
CA GLY A 17 -10.79 -23.56 -0.98
C GLY A 17 -11.73 -22.65 -1.79
N TYR A 18 -11.14 -21.80 -2.63
CA TYR A 18 -11.89 -20.95 -3.54
C TYR A 18 -12.47 -21.80 -4.68
N LEU A 19 -13.65 -22.38 -4.46
CA LEU A 19 -14.56 -22.75 -5.54
C LEU A 19 -15.30 -21.47 -5.93
N LEU A 20 -14.98 -20.92 -7.10
CA LEU A 20 -15.68 -19.75 -7.63
C LEU A 20 -17.13 -20.15 -7.97
N PRO A 21 -18.16 -19.57 -7.34
CA PRO A 21 -19.52 -19.68 -7.84
C PRO A 21 -19.60 -18.88 -9.13
N HIS A 22 -20.04 -19.55 -10.19
CA HIS A 22 -20.26 -18.94 -11.49
C HIS A 22 -21.27 -17.79 -11.36
N GLY A 23 -20.82 -16.53 -11.56
CA GLY A 23 -21.70 -15.39 -11.77
C GLY A 23 -22.14 -14.59 -10.54
N GLU A 24 -21.60 -14.84 -9.33
CA GLU A 24 -21.77 -13.87 -8.24
C GLU A 24 -20.79 -12.69 -8.41
N PRO A 25 -21.27 -11.44 -8.44
CA PRO A 25 -20.39 -10.30 -8.49
C PRO A 25 -19.50 -10.32 -7.24
N ILE A 26 -18.19 -10.27 -7.43
CA ILE A 26 -17.24 -10.11 -6.33
C ILE A 26 -17.62 -8.79 -5.65
N ALA A 27 -17.96 -8.86 -4.37
CA ALA A 27 -18.09 -7.68 -3.53
C ALA A 27 -16.68 -7.07 -3.41
N LEU A 28 -16.32 -6.21 -4.36
CA LEU A 28 -15.13 -5.40 -4.27
C LEU A 28 -15.25 -4.60 -2.98
N SER A 29 -14.17 -4.61 -2.19
CA SER A 29 -14.08 -3.72 -1.05
C SER A 29 -14.30 -2.27 -1.50
N ASP A 30 -14.73 -1.44 -0.58
CA ASP A 30 -14.97 -0.03 -0.83
C ASP A 30 -13.73 0.66 -1.42
N ILE A 31 -13.83 1.11 -2.67
CA ILE A 31 -12.77 1.79 -3.42
C ILE A 31 -12.97 3.30 -3.44
N ARG A 32 -13.82 3.86 -2.57
CA ARG A 32 -14.07 5.32 -2.53
C ARG A 32 -12.81 6.15 -2.37
N ASP A 33 -11.80 5.60 -1.70
CA ASP A 33 -10.53 6.28 -1.45
C ASP A 33 -9.40 5.83 -2.40
N ALA A 34 -9.72 5.03 -3.42
CA ALA A 34 -8.74 4.60 -4.40
C ALA A 34 -8.25 5.79 -5.24
N LEU A 35 -6.94 5.87 -5.44
CA LEU A 35 -6.35 6.79 -6.41
C LEU A 35 -6.28 6.10 -7.76
N VAL A 36 -6.76 6.79 -8.79
CA VAL A 36 -6.72 6.31 -10.17
C VAL A 36 -6.00 7.35 -11.02
N ILE A 37 -4.95 6.92 -11.71
CA ILE A 37 -4.33 7.69 -12.79
C ILE A 37 -4.40 6.90 -14.08
N LYS A 38 -4.71 7.56 -15.20
CA LYS A 38 -4.95 6.90 -16.49
C LYS A 38 -4.53 7.77 -17.67
N GLU A 39 -3.94 7.13 -18.68
CA GLU A 39 -3.70 7.69 -20.00
C GLU A 39 -3.88 6.60 -21.06
N GLY A 40 -4.63 6.88 -22.13
CA GLY A 40 -4.98 5.88 -23.14
C GLY A 40 -5.53 4.57 -22.55
N ASN A 41 -4.86 3.45 -22.83
CA ASN A 41 -5.24 2.10 -22.36
C ASN A 41 -4.47 1.65 -21.11
N LEU A 42 -3.64 2.50 -20.51
CA LEU A 42 -2.86 2.22 -19.32
C LEU A 42 -3.46 2.97 -18.12
N PHE A 43 -3.72 2.28 -17.01
CA PHE A 43 -4.15 2.91 -15.77
C PHE A 43 -3.57 2.23 -14.54
N LEU A 44 -3.27 3.02 -13.52
CA LEU A 44 -2.83 2.56 -12.20
C LEU A 44 -3.92 2.87 -11.20
N MET A 45 -4.29 1.86 -10.42
CA MET A 45 -5.17 2.00 -9.27
C MET A 45 -4.39 1.64 -8.00
N SER A 46 -4.29 2.56 -7.06
CA SER A 46 -3.57 2.39 -5.79
C SER A 46 -4.41 2.87 -4.60
N ASP A 47 -4.00 2.54 -3.38
CA ASP A 47 -4.56 3.18 -2.19
C ASP A 47 -4.08 4.65 -2.05
N VAL A 48 -4.55 5.32 -1.00
CA VAL A 48 -4.21 6.72 -0.69
C VAL A 48 -2.73 6.94 -0.38
N GLU A 49 -1.98 5.90 0.00
CA GLU A 49 -0.54 5.96 0.26
C GLU A 49 0.29 5.71 -1.02
N GLY A 50 -0.40 5.48 -2.15
CA GLY A 50 0.21 5.13 -3.42
C GLY A 50 0.65 3.66 -3.49
N ASN A 51 0.17 2.80 -2.59
CA ASN A 51 0.53 1.39 -2.57
C ASN A 51 -0.45 0.53 -3.38
N VAL A 52 0.04 -0.58 -3.90
CA VAL A 52 -0.77 -1.64 -4.49
C VAL A 52 -0.64 -2.84 -3.54
N PRO A 53 -1.46 -2.93 -2.48
CA PRO A 53 -1.28 -3.94 -1.45
C PRO A 53 -1.60 -5.35 -1.96
N ARG A 54 -0.77 -6.30 -1.51
CA ARG A 54 -0.97 -7.73 -1.75
C ARG A 54 -2.34 -8.20 -1.27
N ASP A 55 -2.94 -9.11 -2.03
CA ASP A 55 -4.23 -9.76 -1.73
C ASP A 55 -5.40 -8.79 -1.51
N SER A 56 -5.31 -7.58 -2.06
CA SER A 56 -6.41 -6.62 -1.99
C SER A 56 -7.59 -7.06 -2.84
N MET A 57 -8.73 -7.26 -2.18
CA MET A 57 -10.02 -7.48 -2.82
C MET A 57 -10.54 -6.22 -3.55
N SER A 58 -9.88 -5.06 -3.38
CA SER A 58 -10.24 -3.81 -4.04
C SER A 58 -9.81 -3.77 -5.51
N GLY A 59 -8.93 -4.68 -5.94
CA GLY A 59 -8.48 -4.71 -7.33
C GLY A 59 -7.43 -3.65 -7.69
N TYR A 60 -6.63 -3.18 -6.73
CA TYR A 60 -5.47 -2.34 -7.01
C TYR A 60 -4.51 -3.01 -8.01
N GLY A 61 -3.82 -2.20 -8.82
CA GLY A 61 -2.86 -2.70 -9.80
C GLY A 61 -2.61 -1.75 -10.96
N LEU A 62 -1.59 -2.09 -11.76
CA LEU A 62 -1.34 -1.48 -13.07
C LEU A 62 -1.99 -2.34 -14.14
N TYR A 63 -2.80 -1.73 -14.99
CA TYR A 63 -3.58 -2.41 -16.01
C TYR A 63 -3.31 -1.83 -17.39
N LYS A 64 -3.23 -2.71 -18.40
CA LYS A 64 -3.20 -2.33 -19.80
C LYS A 64 -4.17 -3.19 -20.59
N GLY A 65 -5.17 -2.57 -21.21
CA GLY A 65 -6.20 -3.28 -21.99
C GLY A 65 -6.83 -4.45 -21.23
N ASP A 66 -7.40 -4.17 -20.05
CA ASP A 66 -8.07 -5.11 -19.15
C ASP A 66 -7.19 -6.23 -18.54
N THR A 67 -5.89 -6.22 -18.83
CA THR A 67 -4.93 -7.16 -18.20
C THR A 67 -4.18 -6.46 -17.07
N ARG A 68 -4.14 -7.07 -15.88
CA ARG A 68 -3.34 -6.61 -14.74
C ARG A 68 -1.88 -7.05 -14.92
N TYR A 69 -0.97 -6.09 -15.07
CA TYR A 69 0.47 -6.33 -15.22
C TYR A 69 1.24 -6.23 -13.90
N LEU A 70 0.72 -5.46 -12.93
CA LEU A 70 1.30 -5.32 -11.59
C LEU A 70 0.20 -5.53 -10.56
N SER A 71 0.39 -6.46 -9.63
CA SER A 71 -0.59 -6.83 -8.61
C SER A 71 -0.15 -6.51 -7.19
N VAL A 72 1.14 -6.24 -6.99
CA VAL A 72 1.70 -5.78 -5.72
C VAL A 72 2.68 -4.65 -6.02
N TYR A 73 2.63 -3.61 -5.21
CA TYR A 73 3.62 -2.55 -5.22
C TYR A 73 3.58 -1.74 -3.92
N ASP A 74 4.33 -2.20 -2.93
CA ASP A 74 4.37 -1.57 -1.61
C ASP A 74 5.74 -0.96 -1.34
N LEU A 75 5.77 0.23 -0.73
CA LEU A 75 7.00 0.92 -0.31
C LEU A 75 7.11 0.91 1.22
N SER A 76 8.30 0.58 1.74
CA SER A 76 8.58 0.65 3.18
C SER A 76 10.01 1.08 3.51
N PHE A 77 10.23 1.55 4.73
CA PHE A 77 11.55 1.74 5.33
C PHE A 77 11.82 0.63 6.33
N ASP A 78 12.84 -0.21 6.07
CA ASP A 78 13.16 -1.35 6.94
C ASP A 78 11.94 -2.22 7.28
N GLY A 79 11.03 -2.39 6.31
CA GLY A 79 9.78 -3.14 6.47
C GLY A 79 8.64 -2.37 7.19
N VAL A 80 8.87 -1.13 7.61
CA VAL A 80 7.87 -0.27 8.24
C VAL A 80 7.28 0.69 7.20
N ARG A 81 5.94 0.68 7.06
CA ARG A 81 5.24 1.57 6.11
C ARG A 81 5.33 3.04 6.58
N PRO A 82 5.67 3.97 5.67
CA PRO A 82 5.55 5.40 5.94
C PRO A 82 4.10 5.83 6.18
N THR A 83 3.91 6.92 6.91
CA THR A 83 2.63 7.59 7.13
C THR A 83 2.40 8.65 6.07
N VAL A 84 1.22 8.66 5.45
CA VAL A 84 0.85 9.70 4.46
C VAL A 84 0.57 11.05 5.11
N LEU A 85 1.12 12.11 4.50
CA LEU A 85 0.91 13.52 4.85
C LEU A 85 0.08 14.25 3.79
N LEU A 86 0.34 13.94 2.52
CA LEU A 86 -0.37 14.47 1.36
C LEU A 86 -0.56 13.34 0.35
N SER A 87 -1.72 13.32 -0.29
CA SER A 87 -1.97 12.44 -1.42
C SER A 87 -2.90 13.10 -2.42
N THR A 88 -2.52 13.11 -3.69
CA THR A 88 -3.31 13.70 -4.76
C THR A 88 -3.14 12.93 -6.07
N ALA A 89 -4.22 12.90 -6.86
CA ALA A 89 -4.26 12.43 -8.24
C ALA A 89 -5.09 13.40 -9.11
N GLU A 90 -5.18 14.67 -8.72
CA GLU A 90 -6.10 15.66 -9.30
C GLU A 90 -5.91 15.89 -10.81
N LEU A 91 -4.69 15.68 -11.32
CA LEU A 91 -4.39 15.84 -12.74
C LEU A 91 -4.89 14.66 -13.60
N GLY A 92 -5.34 13.56 -12.99
CA GLY A 92 -5.90 12.39 -13.66
C GLY A 92 -4.89 11.49 -14.38
N TYR A 93 -3.76 12.02 -14.86
CA TYR A 93 -2.66 11.25 -15.45
C TYR A 93 -1.42 11.18 -14.54
N SER A 94 -1.44 11.87 -13.40
CA SER A 94 -0.33 11.88 -12.45
C SER A 94 -0.82 11.87 -11.02
N SER A 95 -0.04 11.25 -10.13
CA SER A 95 -0.30 11.24 -8.70
C SER A 95 0.95 11.63 -7.91
N GLU A 96 0.74 12.24 -6.76
CA GLU A 96 1.80 12.64 -5.84
C GLU A 96 1.43 12.25 -4.41
N GLN A 97 2.37 11.60 -3.71
CA GLN A 97 2.28 11.31 -2.29
C GLN A 97 3.48 11.92 -1.55
N HIS A 98 3.21 12.57 -0.43
CA HIS A 98 4.23 12.93 0.56
C HIS A 98 3.99 12.07 1.77
N LEU A 99 5.03 11.33 2.15
CA LEU A 99 4.99 10.37 3.23
C LEU A 99 6.11 10.69 4.22
N THR A 100 5.95 10.27 5.46
CA THR A 100 6.98 10.41 6.48
C THR A 100 7.14 9.15 7.31
N ASN A 101 8.29 8.96 7.94
CA ASN A 101 8.54 7.75 8.70
C ASN A 101 7.85 7.78 10.09
N PRO A 102 7.24 6.66 10.54
CA PRO A 102 7.00 6.44 11.96
C PRO A 102 8.35 6.25 12.71
N PRO A 103 8.37 6.08 14.04
CA PRO A 103 9.59 5.70 14.74
C PRO A 103 10.13 4.38 14.18
N ILE A 104 11.38 4.36 13.71
CA ILE A 104 12.02 3.15 13.16
C ILE A 104 13.16 2.75 14.08
N THR A 105 13.19 1.48 14.46
CA THR A 105 14.35 0.87 15.12
C THR A 105 15.19 0.20 14.05
N THR A 106 16.40 0.69 13.81
CA THR A 106 17.30 0.10 12.83
C THR A 106 17.84 -1.24 13.33
N MET A 107 18.35 -2.08 12.43
CA MET A 107 19.00 -3.36 12.81
C MET A 107 20.19 -3.17 13.74
N GLU A 108 20.82 -1.99 13.73
CA GLU A 108 21.94 -1.62 14.63
C GLU A 108 21.48 -1.15 16.01
N GLY A 109 20.17 -1.18 16.30
CA GLY A 109 19.60 -0.75 17.58
C GLY A 109 19.51 0.77 17.75
N ARG A 110 19.71 1.56 16.69
CA ARG A 110 19.51 3.01 16.72
C ARG A 110 18.05 3.33 16.41
N THR A 111 17.51 4.34 17.08
CA THR A 111 16.15 4.82 16.81
C THR A 111 16.21 6.01 15.86
N ILE A 112 15.55 5.90 14.72
CA ILE A 112 15.25 7.02 13.84
C ILE A 112 13.99 7.69 14.37
N PRO A 113 14.03 8.99 14.73
CA PRO A 113 12.85 9.71 15.19
C PRO A 113 11.73 9.67 14.14
N LYS A 114 10.48 9.62 14.59
CA LYS A 114 9.34 9.84 13.68
C LYS A 114 9.46 11.20 12.99
N GLU A 115 8.85 11.32 11.82
CA GLU A 115 8.74 12.60 11.10
C GLU A 115 10.10 13.21 10.71
N SER A 116 11.16 12.39 10.64
CA SER A 116 12.53 12.87 10.38
C SER A 116 13.05 12.49 8.99
N LEU A 117 12.35 11.59 8.31
CA LEU A 117 12.54 11.23 6.91
C LEU A 117 11.25 11.54 6.15
N GLU A 118 11.40 12.10 4.95
CA GLU A 118 10.31 12.26 4.00
C GLU A 118 10.55 11.35 2.79
N VAL A 119 9.47 10.80 2.26
CA VAL A 119 9.42 10.20 0.93
C VAL A 119 8.42 10.96 0.11
N LYS A 120 8.88 11.55 -0.99
CA LYS A 120 8.02 12.08 -2.03
C LYS A 120 7.96 11.09 -3.18
N ARG A 121 6.75 10.61 -3.49
CA ARG A 121 6.47 9.76 -4.65
C ARG A 121 5.74 10.59 -5.68
N GLN A 122 6.26 10.61 -6.90
CA GLN A 122 5.60 11.26 -8.03
C GLN A 122 5.46 10.26 -9.16
N ARG A 123 4.25 10.07 -9.64
CA ARG A 123 3.95 9.17 -10.74
C ARG A 123 3.30 9.90 -11.87
N VAL A 124 3.69 9.56 -13.09
CA VAL A 124 3.10 10.05 -14.32
C VAL A 124 2.84 8.84 -15.21
N ILE A 125 1.63 8.78 -15.77
CA ILE A 125 1.23 7.74 -16.70
C ILE A 125 1.12 8.31 -18.10
N SER A 126 1.68 7.58 -19.07
CA SER A 126 1.59 7.86 -20.51
C SER A 126 1.57 6.51 -21.24
N GLU A 127 2.46 6.29 -22.21
CA GLU A 127 2.71 4.96 -22.79
C GLU A 127 3.29 3.96 -21.77
N TYR A 128 3.84 4.46 -20.67
CA TYR A 128 4.36 3.72 -19.54
C TYR A 128 4.07 4.45 -18.22
N LEU A 129 4.19 3.73 -17.10
CA LEU A 129 4.19 4.32 -15.76
C LEU A 129 5.63 4.73 -15.41
N LEU A 130 5.84 6.01 -15.12
CA LEU A 130 7.09 6.52 -14.56
C LEU A 130 6.86 6.88 -13.10
N GLU A 131 7.71 6.39 -12.20
CA GLU A 131 7.73 6.79 -10.79
C GLU A 131 9.09 7.40 -10.42
N THR A 132 9.05 8.58 -9.82
CA THR A 132 10.19 9.22 -9.16
C THR A 132 9.99 9.15 -7.65
N ILE A 133 11.01 8.65 -6.96
CA ILE A 133 11.02 8.56 -5.49
C ILE A 133 12.16 9.41 -4.98
N GLN A 134 11.83 10.42 -4.21
CA GLN A 134 12.79 11.27 -3.52
C GLN A 134 12.71 10.98 -2.03
N VAL A 135 13.87 10.78 -1.39
CA VAL A 135 13.98 10.61 0.06
C VAL A 135 14.79 11.76 0.64
N THR A 136 14.23 12.45 1.63
CA THR A 136 14.87 13.58 2.31
C THR A 136 15.10 13.22 3.78
N ASN A 137 16.34 13.38 4.27
CA ASN A 137 16.65 13.24 5.70
C ASN A 137 16.73 14.62 6.36
N PHE A 138 15.84 14.87 7.33
CA PHE A 138 15.77 16.13 8.09
C PHE A 138 16.51 16.07 9.43
N ASN A 139 17.16 14.94 9.76
CA ASN A 139 17.99 14.85 10.95
C ASN A 139 19.28 15.66 10.79
N ILE A 140 19.82 16.13 11.93
CA ILE A 140 21.16 16.74 12.00
C ILE A 140 22.31 15.72 11.95
N PHE A 141 21.98 14.43 11.79
CA PHE A 141 22.92 13.32 11.73
C PHE A 141 22.63 12.43 10.53
N ARG A 142 23.64 11.65 10.12
CA ARG A 142 23.49 10.67 9.04
C ARG A 142 22.59 9.52 9.47
N THR A 143 21.62 9.22 8.63
CA THR A 143 20.65 8.13 8.82
C THR A 143 20.81 7.13 7.69
N THR A 144 20.93 5.85 8.04
CA THR A 144 20.93 4.74 7.10
C THR A 144 19.61 4.00 7.25
N VAL A 145 18.89 3.82 6.14
CA VAL A 145 17.65 3.04 6.05
C VAL A 145 17.66 2.23 4.77
N ASN A 146 16.99 1.07 4.79
CA ASN A 146 16.69 0.36 3.56
C ASN A 146 15.34 0.83 3.04
N LEU A 147 15.32 1.34 1.80
CA LEU A 147 14.09 1.58 1.07
C LEU A 147 13.70 0.29 0.35
N CYS A 148 12.64 -0.35 0.81
CA CYS A 148 12.19 -1.67 0.35
C CYS A 148 10.96 -1.55 -0.53
N PHE A 149 10.93 -2.36 -1.59
CA PHE A 149 9.80 -2.49 -2.49
C PHE A 149 9.36 -3.95 -2.61
N ASP A 150 8.07 -4.20 -2.46
CA ASP A 150 7.45 -5.52 -2.74
C ASP A 150 6.69 -5.43 -4.07
N PHE A 151 6.83 -6.43 -4.95
CA PHE A 151 6.27 -6.48 -6.30
C PHE A 151 5.65 -7.86 -6.62
#